data_AF-A0A7G6XQ40-F1
#
_entry.id   AF-A0A7G6XQ40-F1
#
_cell.length_a   1.000
_cell.length_b   1.000
_cell.length_c   1.000
_cell.angle_alpha   90.00
_cell.angle_beta   90.00
_cell.angle_gamma   90.00
#
_symmetry.space_group_name_H-M   'P 1'
#
loop_
_entity.id
_entity.type
_entity.pdbx_description
1 polymer ?
#
loop_
_entity_poly.entity_id
_entity_poly.type
_entity_poly.pdbx_seq_one_letter_code
_entity_poly.pdbx_strand_id
1 'polypeptide(L)'
;MTAPTPRRAVLVAALAVVTAATAASVPGGGTPAAAAPAPRAQGRTVDNRFWYSYGHWRAGTHRGTTAVAGARPGLRIRTAAGRTEYADPHTGRKSTWEYATWTSPTHRSTVPAGEAVASWNAHTPDGTWIQVELRATYTDGAASPWYVMGRWASGDADIRRTSVDGQTDGRSTVWTDTLALDAPAAADGLRIAGWQLRLTLHRRPGAADSPTVWLAGAMVSDVPDRYTVPASRPSGAAHELKVPRYSQQTHIGRYPEYDNGGEAWCSPTSSQMVIEHFGRKADPAALAWVNPTYSDPQVCHAARSTYDAAYKGCGNWSFNAAYAATYSGLAGVVTRLASLTDLETVVRAGIPVITSTSFRADELTGAGYGTAGHLMTVVGFTATGDVVVNDPHAHDNPSVRRVYRRAEWENVWLRTKRTTAAGKVASGSGGVCYLYAPALPTPAQILALRTVGVL
;
A
#
# COMPACT_ATOMS: atom_id res chain seq x y z
N MET A 1 -35.60 -4.20 0.02
CA MET A 1 -34.95 -3.46 1.12
C MET A 1 -33.47 -3.39 0.82
N THR A 2 -33.06 -2.28 0.21
CA THR A 2 -31.71 -2.07 -0.33
C THR A 2 -30.81 -1.49 0.76
N ALA A 3 -29.76 -2.24 1.13
CA ALA A 3 -28.75 -1.81 2.07
C ALA A 3 -27.97 -0.59 1.55
N PRO A 4 -27.59 0.37 2.41
CA PRO A 4 -26.87 1.57 2.02
C PRO A 4 -25.40 1.25 1.65
N THR A 5 -24.93 1.88 0.58
CA THR A 5 -23.55 1.79 0.07
C THR A 5 -22.54 2.35 1.10
N PRO A 6 -21.46 1.62 1.46
CA PRO A 6 -20.46 2.13 2.38
C PRO A 6 -19.61 3.24 1.74
N ARG A 7 -19.32 4.28 2.53
CA ARG A 7 -18.52 5.46 2.16
C ARG A 7 -17.04 5.12 2.26
N ARG A 8 -16.29 5.47 1.20
CA ARG A 8 -14.83 5.32 0.98
C ARG A 8 -14.34 3.94 0.50
N ALA A 9 -14.86 3.53 -0.66
CA ALA A 9 -14.05 2.94 -1.72
C ALA A 9 -14.36 3.73 -2.99
N VAL A 10 -13.39 4.53 -3.47
CA VAL A 10 -13.49 5.13 -4.81
C VAL A 10 -12.25 4.72 -5.58
N LEU A 11 -12.33 3.52 -6.14
CA LEU A 11 -11.60 3.16 -7.34
C LEU A 11 -12.66 2.60 -8.29
N VAL A 12 -13.26 3.52 -9.03
CA VAL A 12 -13.88 3.27 -10.31
C VAL A 12 -13.38 4.39 -11.21
N ALA A 13 -12.52 4.04 -12.17
CA ALA A 13 -12.17 4.93 -13.26
C ALA A 13 -13.44 5.13 -14.10
N ALA A 14 -14.03 6.32 -14.03
CA ALA A 14 -15.05 6.76 -14.97
C ALA A 14 -14.54 8.02 -15.66
N LEU A 15 -14.14 7.88 -16.93
CA LEU A 15 -13.99 9.01 -17.84
C LEU A 15 -15.38 9.60 -18.09
N ALA A 16 -15.60 10.85 -17.69
CA ALA A 16 -16.79 11.61 -18.06
C ALA A 16 -16.40 12.76 -18.99
N VAL A 17 -16.90 12.72 -20.22
CA VAL A 17 -16.96 13.85 -21.15
C VAL A 17 -18.12 14.74 -20.71
N VAL A 18 -17.88 16.03 -20.46
CA VAL A 18 -18.96 17.00 -20.15
C VAL A 18 -18.85 18.23 -21.03
N THR A 19 -19.93 18.50 -21.76
CA THR A 19 -20.23 19.73 -22.47
C THR A 19 -20.78 20.79 -21.51
N ALA A 20 -20.36 22.05 -21.72
CA ALA A 20 -20.66 23.17 -20.83
C ALA A 20 -22.10 23.66 -20.96
N ALA A 21 -22.73 23.99 -19.82
CA ALA A 21 -23.86 24.89 -19.75
C ALA A 21 -23.74 25.78 -18.49
N THR A 22 -23.80 27.08 -18.71
CA THR A 22 -23.67 28.16 -17.72
C THR A 22 -24.97 28.42 -16.97
N ALA A 23 -24.92 28.63 -15.64
CA ALA A 23 -25.96 29.33 -14.90
C ALA A 23 -25.42 30.08 -13.68
N ALA A 24 -26.06 31.22 -13.39
CA ALA A 24 -25.58 32.36 -12.64
C ALA A 24 -25.69 32.26 -11.10
N SER A 25 -24.92 33.13 -10.44
CA SER A 25 -24.76 33.33 -9.00
C SER A 25 -25.89 34.15 -8.35
N VAL A 26 -26.19 33.85 -7.08
CA VAL A 26 -26.92 34.75 -6.15
C VAL A 26 -26.14 34.80 -4.81
N PRO A 27 -25.89 35.98 -4.21
CA PRO A 27 -25.14 36.11 -2.97
C PRO A 27 -26.05 36.03 -1.72
N GLY A 28 -25.62 35.29 -0.69
CA GLY A 28 -26.28 35.22 0.63
C GLY A 28 -25.26 35.40 1.76
N GLY A 29 -25.58 36.30 2.71
CA GLY A 29 -24.68 36.92 3.67
C GLY A 29 -24.02 36.00 4.71
N GLY A 30 -22.80 36.39 5.11
CA GLY A 30 -21.96 35.69 6.06
C GLY A 30 -22.23 36.05 7.52
N THR A 31 -22.26 35.03 8.38
CA THR A 31 -22.04 35.14 9.83
C THR A 31 -20.55 34.90 10.13
N PRO A 32 -19.97 35.50 11.20
CA PRO A 32 -18.54 35.42 11.46
C PRO A 32 -18.11 33.99 11.79
N ALA A 33 -17.19 33.44 11.00
CA ALA A 33 -16.59 32.14 11.25
C ALA A 33 -15.77 32.19 12.56
N ALA A 34 -16.05 31.26 13.47
CA ALA A 34 -15.24 31.05 14.66
C ALA A 34 -13.78 30.74 14.26
N ALA A 35 -12.83 31.40 14.92
CA ALA A 35 -11.41 31.27 14.63
C ALA A 35 -10.95 29.81 14.76
N ALA A 36 -10.25 29.33 13.73
CA ALA A 36 -9.66 28.00 13.72
C ALA A 36 -8.62 27.86 14.84
N PRO A 37 -8.57 26.73 15.57
CA PRO A 37 -7.58 26.50 16.59
C PRO A 37 -6.17 26.47 15.97
N ALA A 38 -5.21 27.07 16.68
CA ALA A 38 -3.81 27.17 16.24
C ALA A 38 -3.18 25.79 15.98
N PRO A 39 -2.31 25.66 14.97
CA PRO A 39 -1.65 24.39 14.64
C PRO A 39 -0.75 23.93 15.80
N ARG A 40 -1.01 22.72 16.30
CA ARG A 40 -0.06 22.01 17.18
C ARG A 40 1.28 21.86 16.46
N ALA A 41 2.38 22.08 17.19
CA ALA A 41 3.73 21.78 16.71
C ALA A 41 3.78 20.34 16.14
N GLN A 42 4.29 20.19 14.91
CA GLN A 42 4.22 18.94 14.16
C GLN A 42 5.18 17.90 14.73
N GLY A 43 4.72 17.18 15.75
CA GLY A 43 5.31 15.89 16.13
C GLY A 43 5.19 14.89 14.97
N ARG A 44 5.91 13.76 15.08
CA ARG A 44 5.78 12.67 14.11
C ARG A 44 4.32 12.23 14.04
N THR A 45 3.80 12.07 12.81
CA THR A 45 2.43 11.59 12.55
C THR A 45 2.39 10.15 12.06
N VAL A 46 3.55 9.50 11.95
CA VAL A 46 3.73 8.14 11.43
C VAL A 46 4.65 7.36 12.37
N ASP A 47 4.23 6.14 12.68
CA ASP A 47 5.00 5.15 13.42
C ASP A 47 5.04 3.84 12.62
N ASN A 48 6.23 3.26 12.49
CA ASN A 48 6.48 2.04 11.73
C ASN A 48 7.11 1.00 12.67
N ARG A 49 6.58 -0.23 12.65
CA ARG A 49 7.21 -1.35 13.36
C ARG A 49 7.14 -2.62 12.52
N PHE A 50 8.30 -3.23 12.28
CA PHE A 50 8.45 -4.47 11.51
C PHE A 50 9.28 -5.54 12.23
N TRP A 51 8.77 -6.76 12.32
CA TRP A 51 9.51 -7.97 12.71
C TRP A 51 10.15 -8.59 11.47
N TYR A 52 11.46 -8.85 11.51
CA TYR A 52 12.26 -9.30 10.36
C TYR A 52 13.58 -9.99 10.73
N SER A 53 14.06 -9.83 11.97
CA SER A 53 15.28 -10.49 12.45
C SER A 53 14.94 -11.78 13.21
N TYR A 54 15.94 -12.64 13.41
CA TYR A 54 15.77 -13.86 14.19
C TYR A 54 15.27 -13.57 15.63
N GLY A 55 15.84 -12.54 16.27
CA GLY A 55 15.39 -12.08 17.58
C GLY A 55 13.95 -11.58 17.58
N HIS A 56 13.54 -10.87 16.52
CA HIS A 56 12.15 -10.43 16.34
C HIS A 56 11.19 -11.63 16.27
N TRP A 57 11.51 -12.66 15.48
CA TRP A 57 10.67 -13.85 15.36
C TRP A 57 10.60 -14.64 16.67
N ARG A 58 11.72 -14.75 17.40
CA ARG A 58 11.76 -15.40 18.72
C ARG A 58 10.94 -14.69 19.79
N ALA A 59 10.81 -13.37 19.71
CA ALA A 59 10.14 -12.57 20.73
C ALA A 59 8.60 -12.74 20.75
N GLY A 60 8.00 -13.19 19.64
CA GLY A 60 6.56 -13.46 19.59
C GLY A 60 6.16 -14.79 20.22
N THR A 61 4.86 -14.97 20.42
CA THR A 61 4.27 -16.20 20.95
C THR A 61 4.05 -17.20 19.83
N HIS A 62 4.69 -18.37 19.93
CA HIS A 62 4.62 -19.43 18.91
C HIS A 62 3.59 -20.50 19.31
N ARG A 63 2.69 -20.84 18.39
CA ARG A 63 1.87 -22.05 18.46
C ARG A 63 2.10 -22.84 17.18
N GLY A 64 3.01 -23.81 17.24
CA GLY A 64 3.40 -24.64 16.10
C GLY A 64 4.39 -24.00 15.12
N THR A 65 4.63 -22.69 15.22
CA THR A 65 5.63 -21.97 14.42
C THR A 65 7.04 -22.10 15.00
N THR A 66 8.03 -21.72 14.21
CA THR A 66 9.42 -21.57 14.66
C THR A 66 10.13 -20.45 13.90
N ALA A 67 11.06 -19.79 14.60
CA ALA A 67 11.99 -18.84 14.00
C ALA A 67 13.16 -19.60 13.35
N VAL A 68 13.47 -19.26 12.10
CA VAL A 68 14.57 -19.82 11.33
C VAL A 68 15.65 -18.75 11.19
N ALA A 69 16.87 -19.10 11.58
CA ALA A 69 18.05 -18.24 11.44
C ALA A 69 18.62 -18.30 10.01
N GLY A 70 19.59 -17.44 9.71
CA GLY A 70 20.28 -17.40 8.42
C GLY A 70 20.42 -15.97 7.90
N ALA A 71 20.88 -15.84 6.65
CA ALA A 71 21.07 -14.54 5.99
C ALA A 71 19.76 -13.74 5.86
N ARG A 72 18.62 -14.43 5.74
CA ARG A 72 17.28 -13.83 5.79
C ARG A 72 16.42 -14.60 6.80
N PRO A 73 16.43 -14.20 8.08
CA PRO A 73 15.65 -14.87 9.11
C PRO A 73 14.17 -14.88 8.77
N GLY A 74 13.47 -15.93 9.16
CA GLY A 74 12.05 -16.06 8.84
C GLY A 74 11.26 -16.88 9.85
N LEU A 75 9.95 -16.90 9.66
CA LEU A 75 8.99 -17.67 10.43
C LEU A 75 8.41 -18.78 9.57
N ARG A 76 8.41 -20.02 10.08
CA ARG A 76 7.86 -21.21 9.40
C ARG A 76 6.99 -22.04 10.34
N ILE A 77 6.25 -22.99 9.78
CA ILE A 77 5.59 -24.07 10.50
C ILE A 77 6.66 -25.09 10.92
N ARG A 78 6.74 -25.40 12.21
CA ARG A 78 7.52 -26.53 12.76
C ARG A 78 6.63 -27.75 12.94
N THR A 79 5.47 -27.56 13.54
CA THR A 79 4.47 -28.59 13.78
C THR A 79 3.10 -27.94 13.66
N ALA A 80 2.15 -28.60 12.99
CA ALA A 80 0.80 -28.07 12.90
C ALA A 80 0.19 -27.91 14.30
N ALA A 81 -0.35 -26.74 14.58
CA ALA A 81 -1.11 -26.45 15.80
C ALA A 81 -2.54 -27.04 15.77
N GLY A 82 -3.02 -27.34 14.57
CA GLY A 82 -4.33 -27.95 14.32
C GLY A 82 -4.64 -27.98 12.83
N ARG A 83 -5.87 -28.36 12.50
CA ARG A 83 -6.43 -28.30 11.16
C ARG A 83 -7.60 -27.32 11.13
N THR A 84 -7.80 -26.69 9.99
CA THR A 84 -8.96 -25.83 9.72
C THR A 84 -9.46 -26.10 8.31
N GLU A 85 -10.75 -25.88 8.08
CA GLU A 85 -11.29 -25.79 6.73
C GLU A 85 -11.29 -24.35 6.27
N TYR A 86 -11.00 -24.13 4.99
CA TYR A 86 -11.16 -22.84 4.33
C TYR A 86 -12.05 -23.06 3.10
N ALA A 87 -13.19 -22.38 3.09
CA ALA A 87 -14.01 -22.21 1.91
C ALA A 87 -13.60 -20.90 1.25
N ASP A 88 -12.92 -20.98 0.11
CA ASP A 88 -12.52 -19.80 -0.65
C ASP A 88 -13.77 -19.14 -1.25
N PRO A 89 -14.13 -17.91 -0.83
CA PRO A 89 -15.37 -17.27 -1.24
C PRO A 89 -15.42 -16.91 -2.73
N HIS A 90 -14.28 -16.93 -3.42
CA HIS A 90 -14.15 -16.53 -4.82
C HIS A 90 -14.12 -17.72 -5.77
N THR A 91 -13.78 -18.92 -5.29
CA THR A 91 -13.78 -20.15 -6.10
C THR A 91 -14.85 -21.15 -5.69
N GLY A 92 -15.43 -21.01 -4.49
CA GLY A 92 -16.32 -21.99 -3.88
C GLY A 92 -15.61 -23.27 -3.42
N ARG A 93 -14.30 -23.41 -3.65
CA ARG A 93 -13.53 -24.59 -3.24
C ARG A 93 -13.38 -24.60 -1.72
N LYS A 94 -13.76 -25.73 -1.11
CA LYS A 94 -13.50 -26.03 0.29
C LYS A 94 -12.26 -26.93 0.39
N SER A 95 -11.31 -26.58 1.25
CA SER A 95 -10.11 -27.38 1.47
C SER A 95 -9.69 -27.37 2.94
N THR A 96 -9.17 -28.50 3.41
CA THR A 96 -8.60 -28.62 4.76
C THR A 96 -7.12 -28.23 4.73
N TRP A 97 -6.70 -27.49 5.75
CA TRP A 97 -5.34 -26.98 5.91
C TRP A 97 -4.83 -27.30 7.31
N GLU A 98 -3.58 -27.70 7.43
CA GLU A 98 -2.85 -27.58 8.69
C GLU A 98 -2.46 -26.12 8.89
N TYR A 99 -2.50 -25.66 10.14
CA TYR A 99 -2.09 -24.29 10.46
C TYR A 99 -1.15 -24.24 11.65
N ALA A 100 -0.36 -23.16 11.71
CA ALA A 100 0.37 -22.74 12.91
C ALA A 100 0.30 -21.22 13.04
N THR A 101 0.33 -20.70 14.26
CA THR A 101 0.20 -19.26 14.52
C THR A 101 1.42 -18.68 15.19
N TRP A 102 1.74 -17.44 14.85
CA TRP A 102 2.67 -16.60 15.60
C TRP A 102 1.99 -15.29 15.93
N THR A 103 2.09 -14.85 17.18
CA THR A 103 1.55 -13.55 17.62
C THR A 103 2.68 -12.65 18.05
N SER A 104 2.71 -11.42 17.53
CA SER A 104 3.74 -10.45 17.88
C SER A 104 3.62 -9.98 19.34
N PRO A 105 4.72 -9.52 19.96
CA PRO A 105 4.62 -8.62 21.10
C PRO A 105 3.75 -7.41 20.76
N THR A 106 3.12 -6.80 21.77
CA THR A 106 2.41 -5.53 21.59
C THR A 106 3.40 -4.43 21.29
N HIS A 107 3.19 -3.74 20.17
CA HIS A 107 3.87 -2.48 19.87
C HIS A 107 3.03 -1.34 20.44
N ARG A 108 3.65 -0.47 21.24
CA ARG A 108 3.01 0.78 21.69
C ARG A 108 3.27 1.83 20.63
N SER A 109 2.20 2.41 20.12
CA SER A 109 2.29 3.43 19.08
C SER A 109 2.97 4.68 19.63
N THR A 110 3.96 5.21 18.91
CA THR A 110 4.59 6.50 19.27
C THR A 110 3.79 7.70 18.78
N VAL A 111 2.70 7.45 18.04
CA VAL A 111 1.79 8.48 17.52
C VAL A 111 0.34 8.12 17.90
N PRO A 112 -0.54 9.10 18.12
CA PRO A 112 -1.93 8.84 18.46
C PRO A 112 -2.71 8.43 17.21
N ALA A 113 -2.45 7.24 16.68
CA ALA A 113 -2.86 6.84 15.33
C ALA A 113 -4.38 6.72 15.15
N GLY A 114 -4.87 7.17 14.00
CA GLY A 114 -6.23 6.96 13.52
C GLY A 114 -6.35 5.86 12.46
N GLU A 115 -5.24 5.48 11.83
CA GLU A 115 -5.19 4.48 10.76
C GLU A 115 -4.02 3.52 10.94
N ALA A 116 -4.15 2.30 10.42
CA ALA A 116 -3.11 1.27 10.36
C ALA A 116 -3.15 0.49 9.05
N VAL A 117 -1.98 0.24 8.44
CA VAL A 117 -1.82 -0.61 7.26
C VAL A 117 -0.78 -1.68 7.55
N ALA A 118 -1.18 -2.95 7.44
CA ALA A 118 -0.28 -4.08 7.64
C ALA A 118 0.57 -4.33 6.39
N SER A 119 1.83 -4.74 6.56
CA SER A 119 2.72 -5.17 5.49
C SER A 119 3.34 -6.51 5.85
N TRP A 120 3.49 -7.39 4.85
CA TRP A 120 4.17 -8.67 5.01
C TRP A 120 4.99 -9.02 3.78
N ASN A 121 6.04 -9.80 4.00
CA ASN A 121 6.95 -10.32 2.98
C ASN A 121 7.04 -11.81 3.20
N ALA A 122 6.50 -12.61 2.28
CA ALA A 122 6.44 -14.04 2.44
C ALA A 122 6.66 -14.76 1.13
N HIS A 123 7.22 -15.96 1.22
CA HIS A 123 7.17 -16.95 0.16
C HIS A 123 6.21 -18.06 0.58
N THR A 124 5.25 -18.34 -0.29
CA THR A 124 4.30 -19.43 -0.11
C THR A 124 4.45 -20.39 -1.30
N PRO A 125 5.24 -21.48 -1.17
CA PRO A 125 5.25 -22.56 -2.14
C PRO A 125 3.83 -23.11 -2.40
N ASP A 126 3.66 -23.84 -3.49
CA ASP A 126 2.41 -24.54 -3.80
C ASP A 126 1.93 -25.37 -2.61
N GLY A 127 0.63 -25.36 -2.37
CA GLY A 127 0.03 -25.99 -1.20
C GLY A 127 0.28 -25.24 0.11
N THR A 128 0.60 -23.94 0.05
CA THR A 128 0.74 -23.09 1.25
C THR A 128 0.17 -21.69 1.04
N TRP A 129 -0.22 -21.03 2.13
CA TRP A 129 -0.67 -19.63 2.14
C TRP A 129 -0.59 -19.06 3.56
N ILE A 130 -0.81 -17.76 3.72
CA ILE A 130 -0.82 -17.08 5.02
C ILE A 130 -2.07 -16.22 5.22
N GLN A 131 -2.49 -16.09 6.48
CA GLN A 131 -3.43 -15.07 6.92
C GLN A 131 -2.70 -14.08 7.83
N VAL A 132 -2.91 -12.79 7.59
CA VAL A 132 -2.37 -11.70 8.42
C VAL A 132 -3.52 -11.02 9.12
N GLU A 133 -3.42 -10.92 10.44
CA GLU A 133 -4.46 -10.35 11.30
C GLU A 133 -3.86 -9.25 12.17
N LEU A 134 -4.63 -8.18 12.40
CA LEU A 134 -4.24 -7.04 13.23
C LEU A 134 -5.24 -6.85 14.36
N ARG A 135 -4.73 -6.55 15.56
CA ARG A 135 -5.53 -6.15 16.71
C ARG A 135 -5.01 -4.83 17.25
N ALA A 136 -5.88 -3.85 17.40
CA ALA A 136 -5.58 -2.57 18.02
C ALA A 136 -5.88 -2.60 19.52
N THR A 137 -5.12 -1.83 20.28
CA THR A 137 -5.46 -1.38 21.63
C THR A 137 -5.70 0.10 21.55
N TYR A 138 -6.89 0.54 21.96
CA TYR A 138 -7.29 1.93 21.91
C TYR A 138 -6.77 2.72 23.12
N THR A 139 -6.86 4.04 23.07
CA THR A 139 -6.46 4.95 24.15
C THR A 139 -7.27 4.81 25.43
N ASP A 140 -8.48 4.27 25.37
CA ASP A 140 -9.29 3.92 26.54
C ASP A 140 -8.92 2.56 27.16
N GLY A 141 -7.91 1.88 26.60
CA GLY A 141 -7.43 0.57 27.05
C GLY A 141 -8.21 -0.62 26.49
N ALA A 142 -9.35 -0.40 25.83
CA ALA A 142 -10.08 -1.47 25.17
C ALA A 142 -9.30 -2.01 23.96
N ALA A 143 -9.47 -3.29 23.66
CA ALA A 143 -8.86 -3.91 22.50
C ALA A 143 -9.92 -4.19 21.44
N SER A 144 -9.56 -3.96 20.18
CA SER A 144 -10.39 -4.37 19.05
C SER A 144 -10.50 -5.90 18.96
N PRO A 145 -11.41 -6.42 18.15
CA PRO A 145 -11.31 -7.77 17.61
C PRO A 145 -10.01 -7.97 16.81
N TRP A 146 -9.70 -9.23 16.48
CA TRP A 146 -8.71 -9.54 15.46
C TRP A 146 -9.33 -9.32 14.08
N TYR A 147 -8.81 -8.35 13.35
CA TYR A 147 -9.22 -8.07 11.98
C TYR A 147 -8.33 -8.83 10.99
N VAL A 148 -8.93 -9.53 10.02
CA VAL A 148 -8.18 -10.16 8.93
C VAL A 148 -7.78 -9.07 7.93
N MET A 149 -6.50 -8.72 7.87
CA MET A 149 -5.97 -7.72 6.93
C MET A 149 -5.73 -8.31 5.54
N GLY A 150 -5.58 -9.63 5.44
CA GLY A 150 -5.48 -10.32 4.15
C GLY A 150 -5.26 -11.81 4.28
N ARG A 151 -5.80 -12.56 3.32
CA ARG A 151 -5.44 -13.96 3.04
C ARG A 151 -4.63 -13.95 1.75
N TRP A 152 -3.38 -14.42 1.84
CA TRP A 152 -2.40 -14.18 0.80
C TRP A 152 -1.57 -15.43 0.47
N ALA A 153 -1.33 -15.62 -0.81
CA ALA A 153 -0.38 -16.57 -1.38
C ALA A 153 0.37 -15.90 -2.54
N SER A 154 1.60 -16.34 -2.83
CA SER A 154 2.41 -15.91 -3.97
C SER A 154 1.74 -16.27 -5.30
N GLY A 155 1.19 -17.49 -5.41
CA GLY A 155 0.34 -17.94 -6.53
C GLY A 155 -1.16 -17.76 -6.27
N ASP A 156 -1.99 -18.02 -7.29
CA ASP A 156 -3.46 -17.92 -7.22
C ASP A 156 -4.18 -19.27 -7.36
N ALA A 157 -3.45 -20.38 -7.26
CA ALA A 157 -3.98 -21.74 -7.41
C ALA A 157 -4.50 -22.35 -6.10
N ASP A 158 -3.85 -22.06 -4.96
CA ASP A 158 -4.20 -22.61 -3.63
C ASP A 158 -5.29 -21.82 -2.91
N ILE A 159 -5.30 -20.50 -3.09
CA ILE A 159 -6.39 -19.60 -2.71
C ILE A 159 -6.41 -18.43 -3.69
N ARG A 160 -7.56 -17.78 -3.84
CA ARG A 160 -7.62 -16.43 -4.41
C ARG A 160 -7.26 -15.44 -3.31
N ARG A 161 -6.14 -14.73 -3.50
CA ARG A 161 -5.74 -13.63 -2.61
C ARG A 161 -6.91 -12.69 -2.39
N THR A 162 -7.18 -12.35 -1.15
CA THR A 162 -8.37 -11.57 -0.80
C THR A 162 -8.17 -10.75 0.47
N SER A 163 -8.55 -9.48 0.40
CA SER A 163 -8.89 -8.69 1.58
C SER A 163 -10.19 -9.20 2.21
N VAL A 164 -10.50 -8.70 3.42
CA VAL A 164 -11.78 -8.92 4.10
C VAL A 164 -12.32 -7.56 4.51
N ASP A 165 -13.00 -6.90 3.58
CA ASP A 165 -13.53 -5.55 3.75
C ASP A 165 -14.71 -5.48 4.73
N GLY A 166 -14.90 -4.34 5.38
CA GLY A 166 -16.09 -4.02 6.19
C GLY A 166 -16.14 -4.67 7.58
N GLN A 167 -15.07 -5.33 8.03
CA GLN A 167 -14.98 -5.81 9.42
C GLN A 167 -14.97 -4.59 10.36
N THR A 168 -15.86 -4.58 11.36
CA THR A 168 -16.01 -3.43 12.27
C THR A 168 -16.35 -3.86 13.69
N ASP A 169 -15.99 -3.03 14.67
CA ASP A 169 -16.46 -3.10 16.07
C ASP A 169 -17.31 -1.88 16.47
N GLY A 170 -17.70 -1.05 15.50
CA GLY A 170 -18.40 0.22 15.71
C GLY A 170 -17.51 1.38 16.16
N ARG A 171 -16.20 1.15 16.31
CA ARG A 171 -15.19 2.17 16.64
C ARG A 171 -14.08 2.23 15.58
N SER A 172 -13.80 1.12 14.93
CA SER A 172 -12.89 1.02 13.80
C SER A 172 -13.40 0.03 12.76
N THR A 173 -13.03 0.28 11.51
CA THR A 173 -13.45 -0.50 10.35
C THR A 173 -12.27 -0.77 9.43
N VAL A 174 -12.19 -1.99 8.90
CA VAL A 174 -11.25 -2.34 7.82
C VAL A 174 -11.82 -1.94 6.48
N TRP A 175 -11.09 -1.11 5.76
CA TRP A 175 -11.32 -0.70 4.38
C TRP A 175 -10.25 -1.33 3.49
N THR A 176 -10.53 -2.49 2.90
CA THR A 176 -9.65 -3.32 2.06
C THR A 176 -8.34 -3.70 2.76
N ASP A 177 -7.37 -2.80 2.85
CA ASP A 177 -6.05 -2.99 3.46
C ASP A 177 -5.75 -2.03 4.63
N THR A 178 -6.67 -1.11 4.93
CA THR A 178 -6.51 -0.06 5.94
C THR A 178 -7.51 -0.25 7.06
N LEU A 179 -7.02 -0.46 8.30
CA LEU A 179 -7.85 -0.29 9.49
C LEU A 179 -7.93 1.21 9.81
N ALA A 180 -9.13 1.76 9.93
CA ALA A 180 -9.33 3.16 10.28
C ALA A 180 -10.32 3.30 11.43
N LEU A 181 -10.10 4.27 12.31
CA LEU A 181 -11.11 4.65 13.29
C LEU A 181 -12.31 5.27 12.59
N ASP A 182 -13.49 4.90 13.05
CA ASP A 182 -14.74 5.46 12.55
C ASP A 182 -14.86 6.92 12.99
N ALA A 183 -15.44 7.75 12.13
CA ALA A 183 -15.47 9.21 12.33
C ALA A 183 -16.02 9.66 13.71
N PRO A 184 -17.11 9.07 14.25
CA PRO A 184 -17.58 9.42 15.59
C PRO A 184 -16.54 9.13 16.67
N ALA A 185 -15.96 7.92 16.68
CA ALA A 185 -14.97 7.53 17.68
C ALA A 185 -13.70 8.39 17.59
N ALA A 186 -13.25 8.71 16.37
CA ALA A 186 -12.11 9.58 16.15
C ALA A 186 -12.38 11.03 16.62
N ALA A 187 -13.60 11.53 16.43
CA ALA A 187 -14.03 12.85 16.90
C ALA A 187 -14.08 12.93 18.44
N ASP A 188 -14.46 11.83 19.10
CA ASP A 188 -14.46 11.70 20.56
C ASP A 188 -13.05 11.51 21.16
N GLY A 189 -12.01 11.56 20.33
CA GLY A 189 -10.61 11.48 20.76
C GLY A 189 -10.06 10.07 20.93
N LEU A 190 -10.82 9.02 20.56
CA LEU A 190 -10.31 7.66 20.53
C LEU A 190 -9.15 7.57 19.52
N ARG A 191 -8.06 6.89 19.90
CA ARG A 191 -6.89 6.62 19.05
C ARG A 191 -6.39 5.20 19.25
N ILE A 192 -5.61 4.70 18.30
CA ILE A 192 -4.85 3.46 18.42
C ILE A 192 -3.60 3.77 19.25
N ALA A 193 -3.55 3.27 20.48
CA ALA A 193 -2.43 3.43 21.42
C ALA A 193 -1.39 2.31 21.30
N GLY A 194 -1.79 1.15 20.77
CA GLY A 194 -0.89 0.04 20.50
C GLY A 194 -1.55 -0.98 19.59
N TRP A 195 -0.78 -1.96 19.13
CA TRP A 195 -1.29 -3.00 18.25
C TRP A 195 -0.44 -4.26 18.29
N GLN A 196 -1.03 -5.35 17.79
CA GLN A 196 -0.38 -6.65 17.60
C GLN A 196 -0.73 -7.21 16.22
N LEU A 197 0.17 -8.05 15.70
CA LEU A 197 -0.11 -8.92 14.56
C LEU A 197 -0.23 -10.37 14.99
N ARG A 198 -1.10 -11.10 14.29
CA ARG A 198 -1.11 -12.55 14.28
C ARG A 198 -0.91 -13.03 12.85
N LEU A 199 0.07 -13.90 12.67
CA LEU A 199 0.35 -14.59 11.42
C LEU A 199 -0.13 -16.02 11.55
N THR A 200 -1.08 -16.43 10.72
CA THR A 200 -1.52 -17.82 10.62
C THR A 200 -0.99 -18.41 9.33
N LEU A 201 -0.06 -19.34 9.45
CA LEU A 201 0.62 -20.01 8.35
C LEU A 201 -0.15 -21.29 8.03
N HIS A 202 -0.45 -21.54 6.76
CA HIS A 202 -1.20 -22.71 6.31
C HIS A 202 -0.37 -23.55 5.35
N ARG A 203 -0.54 -24.88 5.45
CA ARG A 203 -0.04 -25.86 4.47
C ARG A 203 -1.02 -27.01 4.30
N ARG A 204 -0.93 -27.75 3.19
CA ARG A 204 -1.74 -28.97 3.01
C ARG A 204 -1.45 -29.98 4.13
N PRO A 205 -2.44 -30.74 4.61
CA PRO A 205 -2.23 -31.74 5.66
C PRO A 205 -1.14 -32.74 5.29
N GLY A 206 -0.21 -32.99 6.23
CA GLY A 206 0.92 -33.89 6.02
C GLY A 206 2.03 -33.38 5.10
N ALA A 207 1.90 -32.19 4.48
CA ALA A 207 2.94 -31.65 3.62
C ALA A 207 4.19 -31.23 4.43
N ALA A 208 5.37 -31.47 3.87
CA ALA A 208 6.64 -31.02 4.46
C ALA A 208 6.87 -29.52 4.25
N ASP A 209 6.41 -28.98 3.13
CA ASP A 209 6.58 -27.58 2.78
C ASP A 209 5.82 -26.64 3.74
N SER A 210 6.39 -25.45 3.92
CA SER A 210 5.86 -24.42 4.80
C SER A 210 6.01 -23.08 4.13
N PRO A 211 5.02 -22.17 4.26
CA PRO A 211 5.25 -20.79 3.92
C PRO A 211 6.36 -20.24 4.83
N THR A 212 7.14 -19.28 4.31
CA THR A 212 8.19 -18.59 5.05
C THR A 212 7.88 -17.09 5.05
N VAL A 213 7.70 -16.50 6.23
CA VAL A 213 7.52 -15.06 6.39
C VAL A 213 8.84 -14.43 6.81
N TRP A 214 9.35 -13.47 6.05
CA TRP A 214 10.64 -12.80 6.31
C TRP A 214 10.49 -11.43 6.93
N LEU A 215 9.34 -10.77 6.72
CA LEU A 215 9.01 -9.50 7.36
C LEU A 215 7.49 -9.45 7.57
N ALA A 216 7.06 -8.98 8.74
CA ALA A 216 5.69 -8.58 8.99
C ALA A 216 5.67 -7.34 9.88
N GLY A 217 4.69 -6.47 9.73
CA GLY A 217 4.57 -5.27 10.55
C GLY A 217 3.43 -4.39 10.10
N ALA A 218 3.37 -3.19 10.65
CA ALA A 218 2.39 -2.20 10.24
C ALA A 218 2.98 -0.80 10.32
N MET A 219 2.47 0.07 9.45
CA MET A 219 2.51 1.51 9.62
C MET A 219 1.23 1.94 10.30
N VAL A 220 1.33 2.78 11.32
CA VAL A 220 0.19 3.47 11.94
C VAL A 220 0.38 4.98 11.83
N SER A 221 -0.70 5.72 11.67
CA SER A 221 -0.60 7.17 11.42
C SER A 221 -1.78 8.00 11.93
N ASP A 222 -1.50 9.27 12.22
CA ASP A 222 -2.46 10.34 12.53
C ASP A 222 -2.12 11.58 11.71
N VAL A 223 -2.28 11.47 10.38
CA VAL A 223 -2.03 12.61 9.48
C VAL A 223 -3.26 13.53 9.55
N PRO A 224 -3.10 14.81 9.94
CA PRO A 224 -4.23 15.70 10.13
C PRO A 224 -4.96 15.98 8.82
N ASP A 225 -6.25 16.30 8.93
CA ASP A 225 -7.07 16.78 7.83
C ASP A 225 -6.47 18.07 7.26
N ARG A 226 -6.08 18.05 5.98
CA ARG A 226 -5.49 19.18 5.28
C ARG A 226 -5.82 19.11 3.80
N TYR A 227 -6.24 20.25 3.24
CA TYR A 227 -6.52 20.41 1.80
C TYR A 227 -5.27 20.81 1.02
N THR A 228 -4.36 21.51 1.70
CA THR A 228 -3.09 21.94 1.15
C THR A 228 -1.94 21.63 2.08
N VAL A 229 -0.73 21.57 1.51
CA VAL A 229 0.52 21.38 2.27
C VAL A 229 1.53 22.43 1.83
N PRO A 230 2.28 23.06 2.76
CA PRO A 230 3.37 23.96 2.40
C PRO A 230 4.43 23.23 1.57
N ALA A 231 4.90 23.86 0.50
CA ALA A 231 6.00 23.31 -0.27
C ALA A 231 7.29 23.30 0.57
N SER A 232 7.94 22.15 0.65
CA SER A 232 9.27 22.01 1.26
C SER A 232 10.33 22.65 0.37
N ARG A 233 11.45 23.06 0.97
CA ARG A 233 12.57 23.62 0.20
C ARG A 233 13.28 22.51 -0.57
N PRO A 234 13.63 22.74 -1.84
CA PRO A 234 14.46 21.79 -2.58
C PRO A 234 15.87 21.77 -2.00
N SER A 235 16.50 20.62 -2.05
CA SER A 235 17.93 20.44 -1.72
C SER A 235 18.90 21.13 -2.67
N GLY A 236 18.46 21.52 -3.87
CA GLY A 236 19.28 22.20 -4.89
C GLY A 236 20.17 21.29 -5.74
N ALA A 237 20.10 19.96 -5.57
CA ALA A 237 20.92 19.01 -6.32
C ALA A 237 20.06 18.08 -7.20
N ALA A 238 20.31 18.09 -8.51
CA ALA A 238 19.64 17.19 -9.43
C ALA A 238 20.08 15.74 -9.19
N HIS A 239 19.13 14.81 -9.19
CA HIS A 239 19.40 13.39 -9.03
C HIS A 239 18.28 12.59 -9.67
N GLU A 240 18.60 11.63 -10.55
CA GLU A 240 17.61 10.77 -11.19
C GLU A 240 18.13 9.34 -11.28
N LEU A 241 17.32 8.42 -10.76
CA LEU A 241 17.56 6.99 -10.81
C LEU A 241 17.17 6.44 -12.19
N LYS A 242 17.99 5.52 -12.70
CA LYS A 242 17.68 4.77 -13.93
C LYS A 242 16.68 3.65 -13.59
N VAL A 243 15.39 4.00 -13.62
CA VAL A 243 14.29 3.06 -13.41
C VAL A 243 13.66 2.71 -14.75
N PRO A 244 13.44 1.41 -15.06
CA PRO A 244 12.69 0.98 -16.24
C PRO A 244 11.33 1.68 -16.35
N ARG A 245 10.84 1.86 -17.58
CA ARG A 245 9.63 2.61 -17.87
C ARG A 245 8.60 1.69 -18.48
N TYR A 246 7.47 1.56 -17.82
CA TYR A 246 6.33 0.80 -18.30
C TYR A 246 5.07 1.65 -18.25
N SER A 247 4.36 1.68 -19.37
CA SER A 247 3.02 2.25 -19.47
C SER A 247 2.00 1.16 -19.17
N GLN A 248 1.03 1.47 -18.32
CA GLN A 248 -0.13 0.61 -18.14
C GLN A 248 -1.07 0.66 -19.35
N GLN A 249 -1.12 1.80 -20.07
CA GLN A 249 -2.11 2.00 -21.13
C GLN A 249 -1.88 1.11 -22.36
N THR A 250 -0.65 0.64 -22.57
CA THR A 250 -0.37 -0.36 -23.62
C THR A 250 -1.14 -1.66 -23.39
N HIS A 251 -1.63 -1.89 -22.16
CA HIS A 251 -2.41 -3.07 -21.76
C HIS A 251 -3.92 -2.83 -21.67
N ILE A 252 -4.43 -1.71 -22.17
CA ILE A 252 -5.88 -1.43 -22.18
C ILE A 252 -6.66 -2.60 -22.79
N GLY A 253 -7.69 -3.06 -22.08
CA GLY A 253 -8.53 -4.20 -22.47
C GLY A 253 -7.85 -5.58 -22.48
N ARG A 254 -6.57 -5.68 -22.09
CA ARG A 254 -5.86 -6.98 -21.95
C ARG A 254 -6.16 -7.57 -20.57
N TYR A 255 -6.57 -8.84 -20.51
CA TYR A 255 -6.93 -9.54 -19.27
C TYR A 255 -7.94 -8.78 -18.40
N PRO A 256 -9.16 -8.52 -18.91
CA PRO A 256 -10.17 -7.72 -18.22
C PRO A 256 -10.60 -8.28 -16.86
N GLU A 257 -10.40 -9.58 -16.62
CA GLU A 257 -10.63 -10.22 -15.33
C GLU A 257 -9.76 -9.64 -14.21
N TYR A 258 -8.64 -9.00 -14.53
CA TYR A 258 -7.78 -8.31 -13.58
C TYR A 258 -8.05 -6.80 -13.63
N ASP A 259 -9.23 -6.34 -13.23
CA ASP A 259 -9.54 -4.89 -13.11
C ASP A 259 -9.65 -4.15 -14.46
N ASN A 260 -10.32 -4.77 -15.44
CA ASN A 260 -10.52 -4.28 -16.81
C ASN A 260 -9.26 -4.13 -17.67
N GLY A 261 -8.08 -4.47 -17.15
CA GLY A 261 -6.83 -4.40 -17.87
C GLY A 261 -5.99 -3.17 -17.50
N GLY A 262 -5.17 -2.73 -18.43
CA GLY A 262 -4.22 -1.63 -18.26
C GLY A 262 -4.81 -0.33 -17.71
N GLU A 263 -6.12 -0.09 -17.86
CA GLU A 263 -6.86 1.05 -17.33
C GLU A 263 -6.68 1.25 -15.82
N ALA A 264 -6.46 0.17 -15.06
CA ALA A 264 -6.37 0.20 -13.59
C ALA A 264 -5.06 -0.36 -13.01
N TRP A 265 -4.04 -0.60 -13.85
CA TRP A 265 -2.80 -1.27 -13.46
C TRP A 265 -1.67 -0.36 -12.96
N CYS A 266 -1.97 0.86 -12.49
CA CYS A 266 -0.95 1.80 -12.04
C CYS A 266 -0.03 1.25 -10.94
N SER A 267 -0.61 0.53 -9.97
CA SER A 267 0.10 -0.08 -8.83
C SER A 267 1.02 -1.24 -9.25
N PRO A 268 0.54 -2.29 -9.95
CA PRO A 268 1.42 -3.37 -10.42
C PRO A 268 2.47 -2.88 -11.43
N THR A 269 2.14 -1.92 -12.31
CA THR A 269 3.09 -1.36 -13.27
C THR A 269 4.21 -0.60 -12.54
N SER A 270 3.86 0.25 -11.57
CA SER A 270 4.85 0.93 -10.71
C SER A 270 5.69 -0.05 -9.91
N SER A 271 5.06 -1.09 -9.36
CA SER A 271 5.77 -2.13 -8.63
C SER A 271 6.81 -2.83 -9.51
N GLN A 272 6.43 -3.20 -10.73
CA GLN A 272 7.33 -3.87 -11.66
C GLN A 272 8.52 -2.99 -12.07
N MET A 273 8.30 -1.68 -12.30
CA MET A 273 9.39 -0.73 -12.58
C MET A 273 10.44 -0.72 -11.45
N VAL A 274 10.01 -0.69 -10.19
CA VAL A 274 10.93 -0.66 -9.04
C VAL A 274 11.59 -2.02 -8.79
N ILE A 275 10.88 -3.13 -8.97
CA ILE A 275 11.45 -4.49 -8.87
C ILE A 275 12.61 -4.65 -9.88
N GLU A 276 12.43 -4.20 -11.12
CA GLU A 276 13.46 -4.26 -12.15
C GLU A 276 14.58 -3.25 -11.97
N HIS A 277 14.33 -2.11 -11.32
CA HIS A 277 15.39 -1.18 -10.92
C HIS A 277 16.44 -1.86 -10.03
N PHE A 278 16.01 -2.76 -9.13
CA PHE A 278 16.91 -3.57 -8.31
C PHE A 278 17.44 -4.83 -9.04
N GLY A 279 17.24 -4.93 -10.35
CA GLY A 279 17.75 -6.02 -11.18
C GLY A 279 17.05 -7.35 -10.93
N ARG A 280 15.77 -7.34 -10.55
CA ARG A 280 14.96 -8.56 -10.43
C ARG A 280 13.95 -8.63 -11.56
N LYS A 281 13.76 -9.83 -12.12
CA LYS A 281 12.84 -10.09 -13.23
C LYS A 281 11.99 -11.32 -12.92
N ALA A 282 10.80 -11.37 -13.50
CA ALA A 282 9.96 -12.55 -13.38
C ALA A 282 10.65 -13.74 -14.04
N ASP A 283 10.47 -14.93 -13.48
CA ASP A 283 10.90 -16.16 -14.13
C ASP A 283 10.18 -16.29 -15.49
N PRO A 284 10.88 -16.60 -16.60
CA PRO A 284 10.24 -16.82 -17.90
C PRO A 284 9.06 -17.80 -17.85
N ALA A 285 9.12 -18.85 -17.01
CA ALA A 285 8.02 -19.79 -16.83
C ALA A 285 6.79 -19.13 -16.19
N ALA A 286 6.99 -18.17 -15.28
CA ALA A 286 5.91 -17.40 -14.67
C ALA A 286 5.25 -16.41 -15.65
N LEU A 287 5.89 -16.13 -16.79
CA LEU A 287 5.37 -15.30 -17.88
C LEU A 287 4.69 -16.10 -18.98
N ALA A 288 4.85 -17.42 -19.02
CA ALA A 288 4.39 -18.28 -20.13
C ALA A 288 2.86 -18.29 -20.33
N TRP A 289 2.08 -17.88 -19.33
CA TRP A 289 0.63 -17.74 -19.45
C TRP A 289 0.21 -16.46 -20.22
N VAL A 290 1.14 -15.50 -20.37
CA VAL A 290 0.86 -14.24 -21.05
C VAL A 290 0.86 -14.47 -22.57
N ASN A 291 -0.11 -13.86 -23.26
CA ASN A 291 -0.21 -13.90 -24.71
C ASN A 291 1.09 -13.33 -25.30
N PRO A 292 1.82 -14.11 -26.12
CA PRO A 292 3.14 -13.71 -26.62
C PRO A 292 3.09 -12.49 -27.55
N THR A 293 1.91 -12.09 -28.04
CA THR A 293 1.73 -10.87 -28.83
C THR A 293 1.71 -9.60 -27.98
N TYR A 294 1.54 -9.71 -26.66
CA TYR A 294 1.52 -8.58 -25.75
C TYR A 294 2.95 -8.18 -25.35
N SER A 295 3.25 -6.90 -25.56
CA SER A 295 4.41 -6.25 -24.96
C SER A 295 4.36 -6.33 -23.43
N ASP A 296 5.52 -6.22 -22.80
CA ASP A 296 5.66 -6.10 -21.34
C ASP A 296 4.91 -7.18 -20.53
N PRO A 297 5.13 -8.48 -20.81
CA PRO A 297 4.40 -9.57 -20.15
C PRO A 297 4.55 -9.56 -18.62
N GLN A 298 5.64 -8.99 -18.11
CA GLN A 298 5.87 -8.77 -16.69
C GLN A 298 4.81 -7.86 -16.04
N VAL A 299 4.23 -6.91 -16.76
CA VAL A 299 3.17 -6.03 -16.24
C VAL A 299 1.86 -6.82 -16.10
N CYS A 300 1.51 -7.65 -17.08
CA CYS A 300 0.38 -8.59 -16.99
C CYS A 300 0.56 -9.55 -15.81
N HIS A 301 1.77 -10.09 -15.64
CA HIS A 301 2.11 -10.95 -14.52
C HIS A 301 2.01 -10.23 -13.17
N ALA A 302 2.47 -8.98 -13.07
CA ALA A 302 2.31 -8.18 -11.87
C ALA A 302 0.84 -7.92 -11.53
N ALA A 303 0.00 -7.63 -12.53
CA ALA A 303 -1.44 -7.45 -12.32
C ALA A 303 -2.11 -8.70 -11.75
N ARG A 304 -1.91 -9.86 -12.39
CA ARG A 304 -2.42 -11.15 -11.88
C ARG A 304 -1.92 -11.44 -10.45
N SER A 305 -0.65 -11.14 -10.18
CA SER A 305 0.02 -11.45 -8.91
C SER A 305 -0.37 -10.52 -7.77
N THR A 306 -0.94 -9.36 -8.06
CA THR A 306 -1.37 -8.35 -7.07
C THR A 306 -2.88 -8.22 -6.97
N TYR A 307 -3.64 -8.85 -7.88
CA TYR A 307 -5.10 -8.84 -7.87
C TYR A 307 -5.68 -9.35 -6.55
N ASP A 308 -6.52 -8.52 -5.95
CA ASP A 308 -7.33 -8.82 -4.76
C ASP A 308 -8.75 -9.14 -5.20
N ALA A 309 -9.18 -10.38 -4.98
CA ALA A 309 -10.45 -10.87 -5.49
C ALA A 309 -11.69 -10.25 -4.81
N ALA A 310 -11.59 -9.82 -3.54
CA ALA A 310 -12.70 -9.12 -2.87
C ALA A 310 -12.80 -7.67 -3.32
N TYR A 311 -11.65 -6.99 -3.40
CA TYR A 311 -11.55 -5.62 -3.89
C TYR A 311 -11.83 -5.51 -5.40
N LYS A 312 -11.63 -6.61 -6.14
CA LYS A 312 -11.72 -6.71 -7.61
C LYS A 312 -10.73 -5.80 -8.35
N GLY A 313 -9.58 -5.56 -7.74
CA GLY A 313 -8.58 -4.65 -8.30
C GLY A 313 -7.15 -5.00 -7.93
N CYS A 314 -6.21 -4.36 -8.62
CA CYS A 314 -4.76 -4.54 -8.40
C CYS A 314 -4.16 -3.49 -7.44
N GLY A 315 -5.02 -2.66 -6.84
CA GLY A 315 -4.63 -1.49 -6.04
C GLY A 315 -4.38 -1.74 -4.55
N ASN A 316 -4.53 -2.98 -4.05
CA ASN A 316 -4.29 -3.31 -2.64
C ASN A 316 -2.80 -3.09 -2.28
N TRP A 317 -2.53 -2.20 -1.34
CA TRP A 317 -1.17 -1.73 -1.02
C TRP A 317 -0.32 -2.85 -0.41
N SER A 318 -0.90 -3.59 0.53
CA SER A 318 -0.22 -4.70 1.20
C SER A 318 0.11 -5.82 0.21
N PHE A 319 -0.75 -6.07 -0.77
CA PHE A 319 -0.54 -7.12 -1.77
C PHE A 319 0.57 -6.75 -2.76
N ASN A 320 0.67 -5.48 -3.16
CA ASN A 320 1.77 -5.00 -4.01
C ASN A 320 3.12 -5.09 -3.28
N ALA A 321 3.18 -4.69 -2.02
CA ALA A 321 4.38 -4.84 -1.20
C ALA A 321 4.78 -6.31 -1.00
N ALA A 322 3.80 -7.20 -0.75
CA ALA A 322 4.04 -8.63 -0.63
C ALA A 322 4.47 -9.26 -1.97
N TYR A 323 3.93 -8.80 -3.10
CA TYR A 323 4.33 -9.23 -4.43
C TYR A 323 5.80 -8.89 -4.71
N ALA A 324 6.23 -7.66 -4.44
CA ALA A 324 7.64 -7.28 -4.60
C ALA A 324 8.59 -8.18 -3.80
N ALA A 325 8.16 -8.64 -2.62
CA ALA A 325 8.92 -9.53 -1.77
C ALA A 325 9.04 -10.98 -2.27
N THR A 326 8.24 -11.38 -3.28
CA THR A 326 8.37 -12.71 -3.93
C THR A 326 9.65 -12.82 -4.76
N TYR A 327 10.21 -11.69 -5.17
CA TYR A 327 11.47 -11.64 -5.88
C TYR A 327 12.65 -11.80 -4.91
N SER A 328 13.58 -12.66 -5.29
CA SER A 328 14.72 -13.03 -4.43
C SER A 328 15.48 -11.80 -3.94
N GLY A 329 15.68 -11.69 -2.62
CA GLY A 329 16.46 -10.61 -2.03
C GLY A 329 15.82 -9.22 -2.09
N LEU A 330 14.51 -9.09 -2.37
CA LEU A 330 13.75 -7.85 -2.18
C LEU A 330 12.88 -7.91 -0.93
N ALA A 331 12.68 -6.75 -0.32
CA ALA A 331 11.68 -6.52 0.70
C ALA A 331 10.84 -5.28 0.34
N GLY A 332 9.56 -5.29 0.74
CA GLY A 332 8.63 -4.20 0.49
C GLY A 332 7.77 -3.88 1.71
N VAL A 333 7.53 -2.59 1.95
CA VAL A 333 6.63 -2.10 2.99
C VAL A 333 5.77 -0.95 2.48
N VAL A 334 4.60 -0.78 3.09
CA VAL A 334 3.76 0.41 2.93
C VAL A 334 4.04 1.34 4.09
N THR A 335 4.23 2.62 3.80
CA THR A 335 4.42 3.64 4.83
C THR A 335 3.87 5.00 4.37
N ARG A 336 3.98 6.02 5.23
CA ARG A 336 3.73 7.41 4.88
C ARG A 336 5.00 8.22 5.09
N LEU A 337 5.33 9.07 4.13
CA LEU A 337 6.37 10.10 4.29
C LEU A 337 5.70 11.46 4.52
N ALA A 338 6.35 12.33 5.28
CA ALA A 338 5.73 13.58 5.76
C ALA A 338 6.01 14.78 4.85
N SER A 339 7.03 14.68 3.99
CA SER A 339 7.50 15.79 3.13
C SER A 339 8.20 15.28 1.86
N LEU A 340 8.36 16.15 0.85
CA LEU A 340 9.28 15.86 -0.26
C LEU A 340 10.75 15.83 0.18
N THR A 341 11.12 16.44 1.32
CA THR A 341 12.47 16.29 1.88
C THR A 341 12.75 14.85 2.30
N ASP A 342 11.77 14.18 2.89
CA ASP A 342 11.86 12.75 3.23
C ASP A 342 11.97 11.92 1.94
N LEU A 343 11.12 12.22 0.95
CA LEU A 343 11.14 11.51 -0.33
C LEU A 343 12.48 11.65 -1.04
N GLU A 344 13.03 12.87 -1.11
CA GLU A 344 14.36 13.14 -1.65
C GLU A 344 15.46 12.33 -0.94
N THR A 345 15.38 12.23 0.39
CA THR A 345 16.34 11.47 1.20
C THR A 345 16.35 10.00 0.79
N VAL A 346 15.18 9.41 0.58
CA VAL A 346 15.03 8.01 0.18
C VAL A 346 15.48 7.79 -1.28
N VAL A 347 15.05 8.64 -2.20
CA VAL A 347 15.42 8.54 -3.63
C VAL A 347 16.92 8.69 -3.83
N ARG A 348 17.57 9.62 -3.13
CA ARG A 348 19.04 9.77 -3.17
C ARG A 348 19.81 8.57 -2.66
N ALA A 349 19.20 7.77 -1.78
CA ALA A 349 19.78 6.52 -1.31
C ALA A 349 19.62 5.36 -2.32
N GLY A 350 19.13 5.64 -3.54
CA GLY A 350 18.92 4.65 -4.58
C GLY A 350 17.63 3.85 -4.42
N ILE A 351 16.63 4.40 -3.73
CA ILE A 351 15.32 3.75 -3.54
C ILE A 351 14.25 4.60 -4.25
N PRO A 352 13.76 4.18 -5.43
CA PRO A 352 12.58 4.81 -6.04
C PRO A 352 11.38 4.67 -5.11
N VAL A 353 10.51 5.68 -5.07
CA VAL A 353 9.35 5.71 -4.15
C VAL A 353 8.07 5.67 -4.97
N ILE A 354 7.21 4.68 -4.74
CA ILE A 354 5.92 4.56 -5.41
C ILE A 354 4.89 5.32 -4.58
N THR A 355 4.45 6.49 -5.05
CA THR A 355 3.55 7.38 -4.32
C THR A 355 2.11 7.25 -4.79
N SER A 356 1.16 7.27 -3.86
CA SER A 356 -0.27 7.42 -4.18
C SER A 356 -0.61 8.89 -4.31
N THR A 357 -1.25 9.28 -5.41
CA THR A 357 -1.68 10.66 -5.67
C THR A 357 -3.16 10.70 -6.03
N SER A 358 -3.82 11.82 -5.75
CA SER A 358 -5.15 12.09 -6.25
C SER A 358 -5.33 13.58 -6.55
N PHE A 359 -5.83 13.90 -7.73
CA PHE A 359 -5.85 15.26 -8.24
C PHE A 359 -6.91 15.44 -9.32
N ARG A 360 -7.40 16.67 -9.44
CA ARG A 360 -8.16 17.13 -10.60
C ARG A 360 -7.18 17.50 -11.72
N ALA A 361 -7.67 17.54 -12.95
CA ALA A 361 -6.84 17.82 -14.12
C ALA A 361 -6.15 19.20 -14.09
N ASP A 362 -6.68 20.15 -13.33
CA ASP A 362 -6.15 21.50 -13.14
C ASP A 362 -5.15 21.64 -11.98
N GLU A 363 -4.91 20.58 -11.19
CA GLU A 363 -4.05 20.65 -9.98
C GLU A 363 -2.61 20.17 -10.22
N LEU A 364 -2.36 19.44 -11.30
CA LEU A 364 -1.04 18.91 -11.65
C LEU A 364 -0.68 19.28 -13.10
N THR A 365 0.05 20.37 -13.27
CA THR A 365 0.36 20.94 -14.58
C THR A 365 1.14 19.94 -15.43
N GLY A 366 0.67 19.71 -16.67
CA GLY A 366 1.30 18.81 -17.63
C GLY A 366 0.89 17.35 -17.49
N ALA A 367 0.06 16.98 -16.51
CA ALA A 367 -0.45 15.60 -16.40
C ALA A 367 -1.41 15.26 -17.55
N GLY A 368 -2.31 16.19 -17.89
CA GLY A 368 -3.29 16.02 -18.98
C GLY A 368 -4.53 15.19 -18.61
N TYR A 369 -4.68 14.80 -17.35
CA TYR A 369 -5.83 14.04 -16.82
C TYR A 369 -6.05 14.35 -15.33
N GLY A 370 -7.16 13.89 -14.76
CA GLY A 370 -7.40 13.88 -13.32
C GLY A 370 -7.68 12.46 -12.83
N THR A 371 -7.50 12.21 -11.53
CA THR A 371 -7.66 10.88 -10.94
C THR A 371 -8.19 10.93 -9.50
N ALA A 372 -8.99 9.92 -9.14
CA ALA A 372 -9.40 9.69 -7.76
C ALA A 372 -8.32 9.01 -6.91
N GLY A 373 -7.37 8.33 -7.55
CA GLY A 373 -6.24 7.63 -6.96
C GLY A 373 -5.36 7.05 -8.07
N HIS A 374 -4.06 7.29 -8.01
CA HIS A 374 -3.10 6.82 -9.01
C HIS A 374 -1.74 6.60 -8.37
N LEU A 375 -1.08 5.49 -8.71
CA LEU A 375 0.27 5.16 -8.23
C LEU A 375 1.28 5.58 -9.28
N MET A 376 2.29 6.33 -8.85
CA MET A 376 3.35 6.87 -9.71
C MET A 376 4.69 6.65 -9.03
N THR A 377 5.73 6.35 -9.80
CA THR A 377 7.06 6.10 -9.24
C THR A 377 7.88 7.37 -9.29
N VAL A 378 8.23 7.96 -8.16
CA VAL A 378 9.22 9.05 -8.10
C VAL A 378 10.61 8.46 -8.24
N VAL A 379 11.33 8.93 -9.25
CA VAL A 379 12.65 8.42 -9.64
C VAL A 379 13.74 9.47 -9.45
N GLY A 380 13.39 10.72 -9.19
CA GLY A 380 14.38 11.77 -9.08
C GLY A 380 13.80 13.17 -8.87
N PHE A 381 14.71 14.13 -8.90
CA PHE A 381 14.44 15.56 -8.77
C PHE A 381 15.36 16.36 -9.68
N THR A 382 14.85 17.44 -10.25
CA THR A 382 15.65 18.43 -10.98
C THR A 382 16.48 19.28 -10.01
N ALA A 383 17.41 20.10 -10.53
CA ALA A 383 18.18 21.04 -9.70
C ALA A 383 17.28 22.08 -8.99
N THR A 384 16.17 22.48 -9.63
CA THR A 384 15.14 23.35 -9.05
C THR A 384 14.23 22.62 -8.07
N GLY A 385 14.33 21.29 -7.98
CA GLY A 385 13.58 20.43 -7.08
C GLY A 385 12.20 20.02 -7.57
N ASP A 386 11.94 20.15 -8.87
CA ASP A 386 10.78 19.57 -9.53
C ASP A 386 10.90 18.04 -9.55
N VAL A 387 9.77 17.37 -9.41
CA VAL A 387 9.72 15.93 -9.16
C VAL A 387 9.77 15.18 -10.48
N VAL A 388 10.80 14.35 -10.67
CA VAL A 388 10.91 13.46 -11.83
C VAL A 388 10.26 12.13 -11.50
N VAL A 389 9.30 11.72 -12.32
CA VAL A 389 8.49 10.53 -12.07
C VAL A 389 8.36 9.67 -13.32
N ASN A 390 8.28 8.37 -13.11
CA ASN A 390 7.73 7.44 -14.08
C ASN A 390 6.23 7.29 -13.78
N ASP A 391 5.40 7.92 -14.62
CA ASP A 391 3.95 7.90 -14.57
C ASP A 391 3.42 6.79 -15.50
N PRO A 392 2.86 5.69 -14.95
CA PRO A 392 2.41 4.59 -15.80
C PRO A 392 1.21 4.97 -16.68
N HIS A 393 0.49 6.05 -16.38
CA HIS A 393 -0.60 6.56 -17.23
C HIS A 393 -0.04 7.36 -18.41
N ALA A 394 0.68 6.68 -19.30
CA ALA A 394 1.28 7.25 -20.50
C ALA A 394 0.87 6.45 -21.74
N HIS A 395 0.91 7.02 -22.93
CA HIS A 395 0.51 6.32 -24.16
C HIS A 395 1.39 5.09 -24.45
N ASP A 396 2.68 5.18 -24.13
CA ASP A 396 3.70 4.17 -24.39
C ASP A 396 4.85 4.26 -23.38
N ASN A 397 5.77 3.28 -23.39
CA ASN A 397 6.89 3.24 -22.45
C ASN A 397 7.83 4.47 -22.55
N PRO A 398 8.17 5.00 -23.74
CA PRO A 398 8.98 6.22 -23.85
C PRO A 398 8.36 7.46 -23.17
N SER A 399 7.03 7.61 -23.24
CA SER A 399 6.31 8.77 -22.69
C SER A 399 6.01 8.71 -21.18
N VAL A 400 6.41 7.64 -20.50
CA VAL A 400 6.21 7.43 -19.04
C VAL A 400 6.93 8.46 -18.17
N ARG A 401 8.11 8.94 -18.58
CA ARG A 401 8.86 9.90 -17.75
C ARG A 401 8.26 11.29 -17.85
N ARG A 402 7.89 11.86 -16.71
CA ARG A 402 7.36 13.22 -16.56
C ARG A 402 8.11 14.00 -15.48
N VAL A 403 8.02 15.32 -15.55
CA VAL A 403 8.55 16.24 -14.54
C VAL A 403 7.42 17.14 -14.09
N TYR A 404 7.12 17.12 -12.79
CA TYR A 404 6.04 17.90 -12.20
C TYR A 404 6.59 18.95 -11.25
N ARG A 405 5.91 20.10 -11.21
CA ARG A 405 6.27 21.19 -10.31
C ARG A 405 6.20 20.72 -8.87
N ARG A 406 7.24 21.05 -8.10
CA ARG A 406 7.40 20.63 -6.71
C ARG A 406 6.14 20.85 -5.85
N ALA A 407 5.66 22.09 -5.82
CA ALA A 407 4.56 22.50 -4.95
C ALA A 407 3.24 21.79 -5.32
N GLU A 408 2.96 21.64 -6.62
CA GLU A 408 1.78 20.93 -7.11
C GLU A 408 1.84 19.46 -6.70
N TRP A 409 2.98 18.81 -6.93
CA TRP A 409 3.19 17.41 -6.56
C TRP A 409 3.06 17.17 -5.05
N GLU A 410 3.77 17.97 -4.25
CA GLU A 410 3.76 17.85 -2.79
C GLU A 410 2.35 18.01 -2.23
N ASN A 411 1.58 18.93 -2.80
CA ASN A 411 0.19 19.15 -2.41
C ASN A 411 -0.70 17.94 -2.73
N VAL A 412 -0.66 17.42 -3.97
CA VAL A 412 -1.54 16.31 -4.39
C VAL A 412 -1.18 14.97 -3.77
N TRP A 413 0.07 14.82 -3.30
CA TRP A 413 0.56 13.64 -2.58
C TRP A 413 0.34 13.72 -1.06
N LEU A 414 0.59 14.86 -0.41
CA LEU A 414 0.61 14.92 1.06
C LEU A 414 -0.72 15.32 1.68
N ARG A 415 -1.65 15.92 0.93
CA ARG A 415 -2.98 16.28 1.46
C ARG A 415 -3.80 15.05 1.82
N THR A 416 -4.64 15.19 2.84
CA THR A 416 -5.57 14.14 3.31
C THR A 416 -7.01 14.42 2.91
N LYS A 417 -7.32 15.65 2.49
CA LYS A 417 -8.60 16.04 1.89
C LYS A 417 -8.37 16.73 0.55
N ARG A 418 -9.38 16.64 -0.31
CA ARG A 418 -9.45 17.41 -1.55
C ARG A 418 -10.90 17.71 -1.91
N THR A 419 -11.08 18.74 -2.74
CA THR A 419 -12.36 19.03 -3.37
C THR A 419 -12.39 18.38 -4.75
N THR A 420 -13.40 17.57 -5.04
CA THR A 420 -13.54 16.90 -6.34
C THR A 420 -13.96 17.86 -7.45
N ALA A 421 -13.96 17.38 -8.70
CA ALA A 421 -14.57 18.10 -9.84
C ALA A 421 -16.00 18.57 -9.54
N ALA A 422 -16.77 17.74 -8.83
CA ALA A 422 -18.16 17.99 -8.46
C ALA A 422 -18.32 18.80 -7.15
N GLY A 423 -17.26 19.43 -6.62
CA GLY A 423 -17.34 20.24 -5.40
C GLY A 423 -17.47 19.47 -4.09
N LYS A 424 -17.37 18.14 -4.11
CA LYS A 424 -17.49 17.29 -2.90
C LYS A 424 -16.15 17.10 -2.22
N VAL A 425 -16.14 16.99 -0.89
CA VAL A 425 -14.95 16.59 -0.12
C VAL A 425 -14.65 15.11 -0.35
N ALA A 426 -13.43 14.81 -0.74
CA ALA A 426 -12.90 13.45 -0.88
C ALA A 426 -11.56 13.32 -0.14
N SER A 427 -11.11 12.08 0.05
CA SER A 427 -9.81 11.81 0.66
C SER A 427 -8.67 12.08 -0.32
N GLY A 428 -7.56 12.60 0.21
CA GLY A 428 -6.25 12.57 -0.40
C GLY A 428 -5.43 11.39 0.13
N SER A 429 -4.23 11.18 -0.42
CA SER A 429 -3.41 10.01 -0.08
C SER A 429 -2.62 10.18 1.21
N GLY A 430 -2.44 11.40 1.72
CA GLY A 430 -1.78 11.66 3.01
C GLY A 430 -0.33 11.18 3.09
N GLY A 431 0.39 11.19 1.97
CA GLY A 431 1.80 10.79 1.91
C GLY A 431 2.05 9.29 1.85
N VAL A 432 1.03 8.46 1.67
CA VAL A 432 1.21 7.00 1.58
C VAL A 432 2.03 6.62 0.34
N CYS A 433 2.92 5.66 0.51
CA CYS A 433 3.81 5.18 -0.52
C CYS A 433 4.25 3.72 -0.27
N TYR A 434 4.77 3.09 -1.32
CA TYR A 434 5.51 1.83 -1.20
C TYR A 434 7.00 2.11 -1.22
N LEU A 435 7.70 1.40 -0.35
CA LEU A 435 9.16 1.38 -0.32
C LEU A 435 9.62 -0.05 -0.56
N TYR A 436 10.28 -0.27 -1.68
CA TYR A 436 10.95 -1.53 -2.00
C TYR A 436 12.46 -1.32 -1.93
N ALA A 437 13.17 -2.26 -1.34
CA ALA A 437 14.61 -2.20 -1.19
C ALA A 437 15.21 -3.62 -1.19
N PRO A 438 16.53 -3.77 -1.37
CA PRO A 438 17.19 -5.03 -1.10
C PRO A 438 16.87 -5.49 0.33
N ALA A 439 16.58 -6.78 0.52
CA ALA A 439 16.29 -7.37 1.83
C ALA A 439 17.46 -7.21 2.82
N LEU A 440 18.66 -6.95 2.30
CA LEU A 440 19.84 -6.51 3.02
C LEU A 440 20.25 -5.13 2.46
N PRO A 441 19.67 -4.02 2.96
CA PRO A 441 19.97 -2.69 2.44
C PRO A 441 21.41 -2.26 2.76
N THR A 442 21.96 -1.37 1.95
CA THR A 442 23.28 -0.78 2.21
C THR A 442 23.25 0.14 3.45
N PRO A 443 24.40 0.49 4.06
CA PRO A 443 24.42 1.44 5.18
C PRO A 443 23.78 2.79 4.85
N ALA A 444 23.94 3.29 3.62
CA ALA A 444 23.32 4.53 3.16
C ALA A 444 21.78 4.41 3.08
N GLN A 445 21.27 3.28 2.59
CA GLN A 445 19.83 3.00 2.56
C GLN A 445 19.25 2.86 3.96
N ILE A 446 19.95 2.17 4.88
CA ILE A 446 19.53 2.06 6.27
C ILE A 446 19.46 3.44 6.93
N LEU A 447 20.47 4.28 6.71
CA LEU A 447 20.49 5.65 7.23
C LEU A 447 19.31 6.45 6.70
N ALA A 448 19.07 6.44 5.38
CA ALA A 448 17.94 7.15 4.78
C ALA A 448 16.59 6.69 5.34
N LEU A 449 16.36 5.37 5.42
CA LEU A 449 15.13 4.80 5.97
C LEU A 449 14.93 5.14 7.45
N ARG A 450 16.00 5.19 8.26
CA ARG A 450 15.93 5.63 9.67
C ARG A 450 15.63 7.12 9.78
N THR A 451 16.27 7.95 8.96
CA THR A 451 16.05 9.41 8.93
C THR A 451 14.59 9.73 8.69
N VAL A 452 13.94 9.03 7.76
CA VAL A 452 12.51 9.21 7.46
C VAL A 452 11.58 8.38 8.35
N GLY A 453 12.13 7.65 9.33
CA GLY A 453 11.35 6.97 10.35
C GLY A 453 10.67 5.67 9.93
N VAL A 454 11.21 4.97 8.92
CA VAL A 454 10.74 3.66 8.46
C VAL A 454 11.36 2.50 9.24
N LEU A 455 12.63 2.66 9.67
CA LEU A 455 13.41 1.65 10.42
C LEU A 455 13.73 2.04 11.85
#